data_AF-A0A261GA21-F1
#
_entry.id   AF-A0A261GA21-F1
#
_cell.length_a   1.000
_cell.length_b   1.000
_cell.length_c   1.000
_cell.angle_alpha   90.00
_cell.angle_beta   90.00
_cell.angle_gamma   90.00
#
_symmetry.space_group_name_H-M   'P 1'
#
loop_
_entity.id
_entity.type
_entity.pdbx_description
1 polymer ?
#
loop_
_entity_poly.entity_id
_entity_poly.type
_entity_poly.pdbx_seq_one_letter_code
_entity_poly.pdbx_strand_id
1 'polypeptide(L)'
;MVDNFPVVLRGYDKDRVDGALSDMRQNIVRLREQIKAYDTRVLKLESELQDEKARKSTVSKDSFASLGANAQQLLASAEQTSTELLNRAKQDANTIRTSAQEQSDTAINNAHIDAKRVVEESQAKAKSLLDSARDKAQTVTATASQQADQLQSTADKKVSEQRQAVELELRNSRAEHEKRMAAERASQERDIAAMRAEATKETAHQRQVADQEITQLKSEANDQIQKALAEANKKLADVREQVSRNLTEAKRKAGEITDAAHVKAQQITDEAVVSRAETLSKVSAEVQQIRKDISQQQDDATAKVNELLKNLEERRAQTEKESQELLAQAKKAREDADEYAAHKREDAALKADQILAKASSDAHVEVENRRHAAEQELKGLKTSISKLQHREATITARVDDLRSIFAKSFGALDIADDHADKTANTPANAPTTSSDQGEQSSGDDAQSDQNAA
;
A
#
# COMPACT_ATOMS: atom_id res chain seq x y z
N MET A 1 -119.29 28.00 6.11
CA MET A 1 -118.94 26.57 5.90
C MET A 1 -120.24 25.84 5.74
N VAL A 2 -120.46 25.22 4.58
CA VAL A 2 -121.64 24.39 4.32
C VAL A 2 -121.28 22.99 4.77
N ASP A 3 -121.76 22.59 5.95
CA ASP A 3 -121.50 21.27 6.52
C ASP A 3 -122.26 20.22 5.71
N ASN A 4 -121.54 19.56 4.81
CA ASN A 4 -122.07 18.53 3.92
C ASN A 4 -122.28 17.25 4.74
N PHE A 5 -123.54 16.93 5.07
CA PHE A 5 -123.88 15.72 5.84
C PHE A 5 -123.59 14.45 5.01
N PRO A 6 -122.79 13.49 5.51
CA PRO A 6 -122.54 12.24 4.79
C PRO A 6 -123.81 11.39 4.71
N VAL A 7 -124.13 10.92 3.50
CA VAL A 7 -125.32 10.09 3.19
C VAL A 7 -124.92 8.62 3.23
N VAL A 8 -125.61 7.82 4.06
CA VAL A 8 -125.43 6.37 4.14
C VAL A 8 -126.46 5.68 3.22
N LEU A 9 -126.28 4.39 2.93
CA LEU A 9 -126.97 3.64 1.85
C LEU A 9 -128.52 3.76 1.80
N ARG A 10 -129.17 4.24 2.87
CA ARG A 10 -130.53 4.81 2.87
C ARG A 10 -130.63 5.98 3.87
N GLY A 11 -130.28 7.19 3.43
CA GLY A 11 -130.59 8.44 4.15
C GLY A 11 -129.40 9.11 4.83
N TYR A 12 -129.67 10.23 5.52
CA TYR A 12 -128.65 10.96 6.29
C TYR A 12 -128.26 10.18 7.55
N ASP A 13 -126.98 10.23 7.91
CA ASP A 13 -126.47 9.68 9.17
C ASP A 13 -127.12 10.40 10.36
N LYS A 14 -128.06 9.71 11.03
CA LYS A 14 -128.89 10.27 12.08
C LYS A 14 -128.06 10.82 13.24
N ASP A 15 -126.98 10.14 13.62
CA ASP A 15 -126.15 10.56 14.75
C ASP A 15 -125.34 11.82 14.41
N ARG A 16 -124.90 11.96 13.15
CA ARG A 16 -124.23 13.17 12.66
C ARG A 16 -125.20 14.35 12.53
N VAL A 17 -126.43 14.11 12.08
CA VAL A 17 -127.46 15.15 11.95
C VAL A 17 -127.97 15.60 13.32
N ASP A 18 -128.19 14.66 14.26
CA ASP A 18 -128.58 14.99 15.64
C ASP A 18 -127.46 15.75 16.37
N GLY A 19 -126.19 15.39 16.13
CA GLY A 19 -125.03 16.14 16.61
C GLY A 19 -125.01 17.58 16.08
N ALA A 20 -125.12 17.78 14.77
CA ALA A 20 -125.14 19.12 14.18
C ALA A 20 -126.38 19.94 14.59
N LEU A 21 -127.54 19.31 14.76
CA LEU A 21 -128.74 19.97 15.29
C LEU A 21 -128.55 20.36 16.76
N SER A 22 -127.86 19.56 17.57
CA SER A 22 -127.49 19.90 18.94
C SER A 22 -126.55 21.11 18.97
N ASP A 23 -125.50 21.10 18.13
CA ASP A 23 -124.54 22.21 18.03
C ASP A 23 -125.22 23.49 17.53
N MET A 24 -126.13 23.38 16.56
CA MET A 24 -126.91 24.51 16.07
C MET A 24 -127.86 25.06 17.14
N ARG A 25 -128.49 24.19 17.95
CA ARG A 25 -129.31 24.61 19.10
C ARG A 25 -128.46 25.30 20.17
N GLN A 26 -127.27 24.80 20.48
CA GLN A 26 -126.34 25.45 21.40
C GLN A 26 -125.89 26.82 20.87
N ASN A 27 -125.61 26.92 19.57
CA ASN A 27 -125.29 28.20 18.92
C ASN A 27 -126.44 29.19 18.98
N ILE A 28 -127.70 28.75 18.79
CA ILE A 28 -128.87 29.63 18.94
C ILE A 28 -129.01 30.13 20.39
N VAL A 29 -128.78 29.27 21.39
CA VAL A 29 -128.79 29.68 22.80
C VAL A 29 -127.70 30.71 23.07
N ARG A 30 -126.47 30.47 22.59
CA ARG A 30 -125.34 31.40 22.71
C ARG A 30 -125.62 32.74 22.04
N LEU A 31 -126.19 32.74 20.84
CA LEU A 31 -126.58 33.96 20.14
C LEU A 31 -127.68 34.73 20.88
N ARG A 32 -128.67 34.04 21.47
CA ARG A 32 -129.71 34.67 22.28
C ARG A 32 -129.16 35.31 23.56
N GLU A 33 -128.21 34.65 24.22
CA GLU A 33 -127.49 35.23 25.37
C GLU A 33 -126.67 36.46 24.96
N GLN A 34 -125.99 36.39 23.81
CA GLN A 34 -125.27 37.54 23.26
C GLN A 34 -126.21 38.70 22.93
N ILE A 35 -127.37 38.46 22.31
CA ILE A 35 -128.37 39.52 22.04
C ILE A 35 -128.87 40.14 23.35
N LYS A 36 -129.18 39.34 24.38
CA LYS A 36 -129.55 39.88 25.70
C LYS A 36 -128.42 40.72 26.32
N ALA A 37 -127.17 40.27 26.19
CA ALA A 37 -126.01 41.04 26.65
C ALA A 37 -125.84 42.35 25.87
N TYR A 38 -126.15 42.35 24.56
CA TYR A 38 -126.15 43.55 23.75
C TYR A 38 -127.31 44.49 24.10
N ASP A 39 -128.53 44.01 24.27
CA ASP A 39 -129.69 44.83 24.65
C ASP A 39 -129.48 45.48 26.03
N THR A 40 -128.97 44.73 27.01
CA THR A 40 -128.61 45.30 28.32
C THR A 40 -127.50 46.35 28.21
N ARG A 41 -126.54 46.16 27.31
CA ARG A 41 -125.50 47.15 27.03
C ARG A 41 -126.05 48.37 26.30
N VAL A 42 -126.97 48.21 25.35
CA VAL A 42 -127.64 49.31 24.65
C VAL A 42 -128.48 50.12 25.64
N LEU A 43 -129.28 49.49 26.49
CA LEU A 43 -130.05 50.18 27.53
C LEU A 43 -129.14 50.93 28.51
N LYS A 44 -128.02 50.31 28.90
CA LYS A 44 -127.03 50.96 29.75
C LYS A 44 -126.43 52.18 29.05
N LEU A 45 -126.03 52.03 27.80
CA LEU A 45 -125.49 53.12 26.97
C LEU A 45 -126.53 54.22 26.75
N GLU A 46 -127.81 53.91 26.53
CA GLU A 46 -128.87 54.90 26.40
C GLU A 46 -129.09 55.67 27.71
N SER A 47 -129.06 54.99 28.86
CA SER A 47 -129.12 55.66 30.17
C SER A 47 -127.89 56.54 30.39
N GLU A 48 -126.69 56.06 30.04
CA GLU A 48 -125.45 56.83 30.13
C GLU A 48 -125.50 58.06 29.19
N LEU A 49 -126.10 57.94 28.00
CA LEU A 49 -126.27 59.04 27.05
C LEU A 49 -127.33 60.05 27.52
N GLN A 50 -128.38 59.59 28.20
CA GLN A 50 -129.38 60.46 28.81
C GLN A 50 -128.79 61.20 30.03
N ASP A 51 -128.00 60.52 30.85
CA ASP A 51 -127.24 61.10 31.95
C ASP A 51 -126.18 62.09 31.43
N GLU A 52 -125.46 61.77 30.35
CA GLU A 52 -124.54 62.71 29.71
C GLU A 52 -125.25 63.91 29.09
N LYS A 53 -126.42 63.73 28.47
CA LYS A 53 -127.23 64.85 27.97
C LYS A 53 -127.74 65.73 29.10
N ALA A 54 -128.14 65.16 30.23
CA ALA A 54 -128.52 65.90 31.43
C ALA A 54 -127.33 66.63 32.08
N ARG A 55 -126.13 66.02 32.07
CA ARG A 55 -124.88 66.68 32.48
C ARG A 55 -124.48 67.80 31.53
N LYS A 56 -124.62 67.63 30.21
CA LYS A 56 -124.31 68.68 29.22
C LYS A 56 -125.25 69.88 29.31
N SER A 57 -126.53 69.69 29.64
CA SER A 57 -127.47 70.82 29.82
C SER A 57 -127.21 71.62 31.10
N THR A 58 -126.63 71.01 32.13
CA THR A 58 -126.18 71.69 33.36
C THR A 58 -124.81 72.36 33.20
N VAL A 59 -123.88 71.73 32.46
CA VAL A 59 -122.52 72.27 32.20
C VAL A 59 -122.52 73.52 31.30
N SER A 60 -123.54 73.75 30.46
CA SER A 60 -123.58 74.94 29.59
C SER A 60 -123.86 76.26 30.32
N LYS A 61 -124.33 76.24 31.58
CA LYS A 61 -124.66 77.45 32.36
C LYS A 61 -123.53 77.94 33.28
N ASP A 62 -122.54 77.10 33.59
CA ASP A 62 -121.42 77.38 34.53
C ASP A 62 -120.00 77.26 33.89
N SER A 63 -119.92 77.32 32.56
CA SER A 63 -118.76 76.83 31.76
C SER A 63 -117.48 77.70 31.77
N PHE A 64 -117.54 79.02 31.99
CA PHE A 64 -116.36 79.87 31.71
C PHE A 64 -115.37 80.06 32.87
N ALA A 65 -115.82 80.06 34.13
CA ALA A 65 -114.92 80.20 35.29
C ALA A 65 -114.27 78.86 35.71
N SER A 66 -114.98 77.74 35.50
CA SER A 66 -114.49 76.40 35.79
C SER A 66 -113.45 75.90 34.78
N LEU A 67 -113.49 76.38 33.53
CA LEU A 67 -112.48 76.06 32.51
C LEU A 67 -111.08 76.58 32.88
N GLY A 68 -110.96 77.77 33.49
CA GLY A 68 -109.68 78.35 33.89
C GLY A 68 -109.03 77.62 35.07
N ALA A 69 -109.83 77.27 36.08
CA ALA A 69 -109.37 76.48 37.22
C ALA A 69 -108.99 75.05 36.80
N ASN A 70 -109.77 74.42 35.91
CA ASN A 70 -109.48 73.08 35.40
C ASN A 70 -108.26 73.08 34.45
N ALA A 71 -108.05 74.15 33.66
CA ALA A 71 -106.85 74.29 32.84
C ALA A 71 -105.57 74.46 33.68
N GLN A 72 -105.60 75.25 34.77
CA GLN A 72 -104.47 75.36 35.69
C GLN A 72 -104.21 74.04 36.44
N GLN A 73 -105.25 73.33 36.87
CA GLN A 73 -105.14 72.01 37.48
C GLN A 73 -104.59 70.97 36.50
N LEU A 74 -105.02 71.00 35.23
CA LEU A 74 -104.52 70.11 34.19
C LEU A 74 -103.05 70.42 33.88
N LEU A 75 -102.67 71.70 33.77
CA LEU A 75 -101.29 72.10 33.54
C LEU A 75 -100.38 71.69 34.71
N ALA A 76 -100.81 71.93 35.95
CA ALA A 76 -100.08 71.49 37.15
C ALA A 76 -99.98 69.96 37.22
N SER A 77 -101.04 69.23 36.88
CA SER A 77 -101.02 67.77 36.81
C SER A 77 -100.12 67.25 35.68
N ALA A 78 -100.07 67.96 34.54
CA ALA A 78 -99.22 67.62 33.41
C ALA A 78 -97.75 67.91 33.70
N GLU A 79 -97.44 69.00 34.39
CA GLU A 79 -96.09 69.31 34.88
C GLU A 79 -95.64 68.30 35.94
N GLN A 80 -96.51 67.94 36.89
CA GLN A 80 -96.24 66.89 37.86
C GLN A 80 -96.02 65.53 37.17
N THR A 81 -96.87 65.16 36.21
CA THR A 81 -96.74 63.90 35.46
C THR A 81 -95.47 63.90 34.58
N SER A 82 -95.10 65.03 33.99
CA SER A 82 -93.90 65.15 33.16
C SER A 82 -92.63 65.11 34.00
N THR A 83 -92.62 65.77 35.16
CA THR A 83 -91.50 65.72 36.11
C THR A 83 -91.33 64.31 36.70
N GLU A 84 -92.44 63.64 37.04
CA GLU A 84 -92.42 62.24 37.47
C GLU A 84 -91.91 61.30 36.36
N LEU A 85 -92.37 61.50 35.11
CA LEU A 85 -91.90 60.73 33.96
C LEU A 85 -90.40 60.96 33.69
N LEU A 86 -89.92 62.21 33.77
CA LEU A 86 -88.50 62.53 33.63
C LEU A 86 -87.66 61.92 34.75
N ASN A 87 -88.15 61.95 35.99
CA ASN A 87 -87.45 61.34 37.12
C ASN A 87 -87.41 59.82 36.99
N ARG A 88 -88.51 59.19 36.55
CA ARG A 88 -88.56 57.77 36.23
C ARG A 88 -87.61 57.41 35.09
N ALA A 89 -87.62 58.17 33.99
CA ALA A 89 -86.70 57.95 32.88
C ALA A 89 -85.23 58.10 33.29
N LYS A 90 -84.91 59.07 34.16
CA LYS A 90 -83.56 59.22 34.74
C LYS A 90 -83.20 58.03 35.64
N GLN A 91 -84.12 57.56 36.46
CA GLN A 91 -83.91 56.39 37.32
C GLN A 91 -83.72 55.11 36.49
N ASP A 92 -84.54 54.91 35.46
CA ASP A 92 -84.44 53.78 34.53
C ASP A 92 -83.12 53.82 33.76
N ALA A 93 -82.73 54.98 33.23
CA ALA A 93 -81.44 55.16 32.54
C ALA A 93 -80.25 54.89 33.47
N ASN A 94 -80.30 55.35 34.72
CA ASN A 94 -79.28 55.06 35.72
C ASN A 94 -79.23 53.56 36.04
N THR A 95 -80.38 52.90 36.20
CA THR A 95 -80.47 51.47 36.47
C THR A 95 -79.90 50.64 35.31
N ILE A 96 -80.27 50.99 34.08
CA ILE A 96 -79.72 50.37 32.87
C ILE A 96 -78.21 50.57 32.81
N ARG A 97 -77.71 51.79 33.05
CA ARG A 97 -76.27 52.08 33.05
C ARG A 97 -75.53 51.27 34.11
N THR A 98 -76.04 51.21 35.34
CA THR A 98 -75.43 50.40 36.41
C THR A 98 -75.44 48.92 36.05
N SER A 99 -76.56 48.39 35.58
CA SER A 99 -76.65 46.98 35.17
C SER A 99 -75.73 46.63 34.00
N ALA A 100 -75.58 47.53 33.02
CA ALA A 100 -74.68 47.36 31.89
C ALA A 100 -73.21 47.41 32.34
N GLN A 101 -72.89 48.29 33.29
CA GLN A 101 -71.56 48.35 33.90
C GLN A 101 -71.23 47.07 34.67
N GLU A 102 -72.15 46.57 35.50
CA GLU A 102 -71.97 45.32 36.25
C GLU A 102 -71.81 44.10 35.31
N GLN A 103 -72.59 44.04 34.24
CA GLN A 103 -72.46 43.00 33.21
C GLN A 103 -71.11 43.10 32.48
N SER A 104 -70.69 44.32 32.13
CA SER A 104 -69.39 44.57 31.51
C SER A 104 -68.24 44.15 32.43
N ASP A 105 -68.27 44.56 33.69
CA ASP A 105 -67.24 44.23 34.67
C ASP A 105 -67.18 42.72 34.92
N THR A 106 -68.34 42.04 34.97
CA THR A 106 -68.42 40.58 35.06
C THR A 106 -67.81 39.91 33.83
N ALA A 107 -68.13 40.39 32.62
CA ALA A 107 -67.59 39.85 31.38
C ALA A 107 -66.07 40.04 31.29
N ILE A 108 -65.56 41.23 31.68
CA ILE A 108 -64.12 41.53 31.71
C ILE A 108 -63.40 40.64 32.74
N ASN A 109 -63.96 40.49 33.94
CA ASN A 109 -63.38 39.62 34.97
C ASN A 109 -63.35 38.16 34.52
N ASN A 110 -64.42 37.66 33.92
CA ASN A 110 -64.47 36.31 33.36
C ASN A 110 -63.44 36.13 32.23
N ALA A 111 -63.36 37.08 31.30
CA ALA A 111 -62.37 37.06 30.23
C ALA A 111 -60.93 37.08 30.78
N HIS A 112 -60.66 37.85 31.84
CA HIS A 112 -59.36 37.85 32.50
C HIS A 112 -59.02 36.52 33.18
N ILE A 113 -59.99 35.88 33.84
CA ILE A 113 -59.79 34.56 34.46
C ILE A 113 -59.52 33.51 33.38
N ASP A 114 -60.30 33.51 32.29
CA ASP A 114 -60.09 32.59 31.18
C ASP A 114 -58.75 32.81 30.48
N ALA A 115 -58.36 34.08 30.25
CA ALA A 115 -57.06 34.38 29.67
C ALA A 115 -55.90 33.88 30.56
N LYS A 116 -55.98 34.09 31.88
CA LYS A 116 -54.99 33.55 32.82
C LYS A 116 -54.94 32.02 32.78
N ARG A 117 -56.10 31.38 32.84
CA ARG A 117 -56.20 29.91 32.78
C ARG A 117 -55.59 29.35 31.50
N VAL A 118 -55.88 29.95 30.34
CA VAL A 118 -55.32 29.53 29.05
C VAL A 118 -53.79 29.71 29.02
N VAL A 119 -53.27 30.81 29.56
CA VAL A 119 -51.82 31.04 29.62
C VAL A 119 -51.15 30.02 30.56
N GLU A 120 -51.68 29.80 31.75
CA GLU A 120 -51.13 28.84 32.72
C GLU A 120 -51.17 27.41 32.17
N GLU A 121 -52.28 27.00 31.54
CA GLU A 121 -52.42 25.69 30.92
C GLU A 121 -51.44 25.52 29.75
N SER A 122 -51.27 26.56 28.92
CA SER A 122 -50.31 26.54 27.81
C SER A 122 -48.87 26.48 28.30
N GLN A 123 -48.53 27.22 29.36
CA GLN A 123 -47.21 27.18 29.99
C GLN A 123 -46.93 25.80 30.61
N ALA A 124 -47.91 25.20 31.28
CA ALA A 124 -47.79 23.85 31.85
C ALA A 124 -47.56 22.80 30.74
N LYS A 125 -48.33 22.86 29.64
CA LYS A 125 -48.15 21.99 28.48
C LYS A 125 -46.78 22.17 27.83
N ALA A 126 -46.34 23.41 27.63
CA ALA A 126 -45.03 23.71 27.07
C ALA A 126 -43.89 23.17 27.94
N LYS A 127 -43.98 23.35 29.26
CA LYS A 127 -43.01 22.81 30.21
C LYS A 127 -42.97 21.28 30.16
N SER A 128 -44.13 20.63 30.21
CA SER A 128 -44.22 19.16 30.11
C SER A 128 -43.64 18.62 28.80
N LEU A 129 -43.86 19.31 27.68
CA LEU A 129 -43.30 18.93 26.38
C LEU A 129 -41.78 19.09 26.36
N LEU A 130 -41.26 20.20 26.91
CA LEU A 130 -39.82 20.43 27.01
C LEU A 130 -39.14 19.39 27.91
N ASP A 131 -39.74 19.04 29.04
CA ASP A 131 -39.18 18.03 29.95
C ASP A 131 -39.19 16.65 29.28
N SER A 132 -40.30 16.28 28.62
CA SER A 132 -40.37 15.04 27.82
C SER A 132 -39.33 15.01 26.69
N ALA A 133 -39.07 16.14 26.03
CA ALA A 133 -38.06 16.24 24.98
C ALA A 133 -36.64 16.12 25.54
N ARG A 134 -36.38 16.70 26.72
CA ARG A 134 -35.10 16.57 27.44
C ARG A 134 -34.85 15.13 27.86
N ASP A 135 -35.83 14.45 28.44
CA ASP A 135 -35.71 13.06 28.88
C ASP A 135 -35.43 12.13 27.70
N LYS A 136 -36.14 12.33 26.57
CA LYS A 136 -35.88 11.59 25.33
C LYS A 136 -34.48 11.86 24.79
N ALA A 137 -34.05 13.12 24.76
CA ALA A 137 -32.71 13.48 24.31
C ALA A 137 -31.64 12.81 25.19
N GLN A 138 -31.76 12.89 26.51
CA GLN A 138 -30.85 12.25 27.46
C GLN A 138 -30.81 10.72 27.29
N THR A 139 -31.97 10.11 27.10
CA THR A 139 -32.06 8.65 26.87
C THR A 139 -31.37 8.24 25.57
N VAL A 140 -31.58 9.00 24.49
CA VAL A 140 -30.93 8.76 23.20
C VAL A 140 -29.42 8.95 23.32
N THR A 141 -28.95 10.00 23.97
CA THR A 141 -27.50 10.24 24.13
C THR A 141 -26.85 9.19 25.02
N ALA A 142 -27.51 8.76 26.10
CA ALA A 142 -27.01 7.71 26.98
C ALA A 142 -26.92 6.36 26.24
N THR A 143 -27.96 6.02 25.48
CA THR A 143 -27.99 4.79 24.67
C THR A 143 -26.91 4.82 23.58
N ALA A 144 -26.76 5.94 22.87
CA ALA A 144 -25.74 6.10 21.85
C ALA A 144 -24.31 6.00 22.44
N SER A 145 -24.07 6.59 23.61
CA SER A 145 -22.79 6.47 24.32
C SER A 145 -22.51 5.01 24.69
N GLN A 146 -23.47 4.32 25.30
CA GLN A 146 -23.31 2.92 25.69
C GLN A 146 -23.05 2.00 24.48
N GLN A 147 -23.74 2.25 23.36
CA GLN A 147 -23.51 1.53 22.10
C GLN A 147 -22.12 1.82 21.53
N ALA A 148 -21.66 3.07 21.58
CA ALA A 148 -20.31 3.44 21.15
C ALA A 148 -19.25 2.73 22.01
N ASP A 149 -19.40 2.71 23.33
CA ASP A 149 -18.47 2.04 24.25
C ASP A 149 -18.45 0.52 24.01
N GLN A 150 -19.61 -0.08 23.76
CA GLN A 150 -19.71 -1.50 23.43
C GLN A 150 -19.06 -1.82 22.07
N LEU A 151 -19.26 -0.98 21.06
CA LEU A 151 -18.61 -1.13 19.76
C LEU A 151 -17.10 -0.99 19.87
N GLN A 152 -16.61 0.00 20.64
CA GLN A 152 -15.19 0.16 20.92
C GLN A 152 -14.62 -1.07 21.64
N SER A 153 -15.26 -1.54 22.71
CA SER A 153 -14.79 -2.73 23.44
C SER A 153 -14.76 -3.99 22.58
N THR A 154 -15.77 -4.18 21.71
CA THR A 154 -15.77 -5.33 20.78
C THR A 154 -14.72 -5.19 19.68
N ALA A 155 -14.48 -3.98 19.18
CA ALA A 155 -13.40 -3.72 18.23
C ALA A 155 -12.03 -3.99 18.86
N ASP A 156 -11.79 -3.51 20.08
CA ASP A 156 -10.53 -3.73 20.80
C ASP A 156 -10.28 -5.22 21.06
N LYS A 157 -11.32 -5.96 21.47
CA LYS A 157 -11.24 -7.42 21.61
C LYS A 157 -10.87 -8.11 20.30
N LYS A 158 -11.56 -7.78 19.20
CA LYS A 158 -11.26 -8.36 17.88
C LYS A 158 -9.85 -8.03 17.41
N VAL A 159 -9.38 -6.80 17.63
CA VAL A 159 -8.01 -6.38 17.29
C VAL A 159 -7.00 -7.15 18.13
N SER A 160 -7.26 -7.36 19.42
CA SER A 160 -6.40 -8.15 20.30
C SER A 160 -6.35 -9.62 19.87
N GLU A 161 -7.49 -10.23 19.58
CA GLU A 161 -7.60 -11.61 19.07
C GLU A 161 -6.87 -11.79 17.74
N GLN A 162 -7.06 -10.85 16.79
CA GLN A 162 -6.34 -10.86 15.51
C GLN A 162 -4.82 -10.73 15.69
N ARG A 163 -4.37 -9.83 16.58
CA ARG A 163 -2.95 -9.69 16.89
C ARG A 163 -2.36 -10.97 17.47
N GLN A 164 -3.06 -11.59 18.42
CA GLN A 164 -2.62 -12.86 19.01
C GLN A 164 -2.59 -14.01 18.00
N ALA A 165 -3.58 -14.07 17.10
CA ALA A 165 -3.61 -15.07 16.03
C ALA A 165 -2.42 -14.89 15.06
N VAL A 166 -2.17 -13.67 14.59
CA VAL A 166 -1.03 -13.36 13.71
C VAL A 166 0.31 -13.61 14.42
N GLU A 167 0.42 -13.29 15.71
CA GLU A 167 1.63 -13.57 16.48
C GLU A 167 1.89 -15.08 16.62
N LEU A 168 0.84 -15.87 16.83
CA LEU A 168 0.93 -17.33 16.87
C LEU A 168 1.33 -17.91 15.51
N GLU A 169 0.71 -17.44 14.42
CA GLU A 169 1.06 -17.84 13.05
C GLU A 169 2.51 -17.49 12.71
N LEU A 170 2.97 -16.29 13.08
CA LEU A 170 4.34 -15.85 12.89
C LEU A 170 5.31 -16.72 13.68
N ARG A 171 4.98 -17.05 14.93
CA ARG A 171 5.79 -17.94 15.77
C ARG A 171 5.87 -19.35 15.18
N ASN A 172 4.75 -19.90 14.71
CA ASN A 172 4.69 -21.21 14.08
C ASN A 172 5.50 -21.23 12.78
N SER A 173 5.33 -20.22 11.91
CA SER A 173 6.09 -20.06 10.68
C SER A 173 7.59 -19.97 10.94
N ARG A 174 8.02 -19.17 11.93
CA ARG A 174 9.44 -19.10 12.33
C ARG A 174 9.97 -20.44 12.83
N ALA A 175 9.22 -21.13 13.69
CA ALA A 175 9.61 -22.44 14.22
C ALA A 175 9.69 -23.51 13.11
N GLU A 176 8.78 -23.49 12.14
CA GLU A 176 8.87 -24.35 10.95
C GLU A 176 10.09 -24.01 10.10
N HIS A 177 10.33 -22.72 9.86
CA HIS A 177 11.46 -22.29 9.05
C HIS A 177 12.78 -22.66 9.71
N GLU A 178 12.90 -22.51 11.04
CA GLU A 178 14.06 -22.94 11.81
C GLU A 178 14.28 -24.45 11.71
N LYS A 179 13.21 -25.26 11.84
CA LYS A 179 13.28 -26.71 11.65
C LYS A 179 13.72 -27.10 10.24
N ARG A 180 13.20 -26.44 9.20
CA ARG A 180 13.61 -26.68 7.80
C ARG A 180 15.08 -26.34 7.60
N MET A 181 15.53 -25.19 8.07
CA MET A 181 16.94 -24.79 8.00
C MET A 181 17.85 -25.76 8.77
N ALA A 182 17.43 -26.25 9.95
CA ALA A 182 18.18 -27.25 10.70
C ALA A 182 18.25 -28.59 9.96
N ALA A 183 17.14 -29.03 9.36
CA ALA A 183 17.09 -30.25 8.56
C ALA A 183 17.96 -30.16 7.30
N GLU A 184 17.92 -29.03 6.58
CA GLU A 184 18.77 -28.77 5.42
C GLU A 184 20.24 -28.75 5.80
N ARG A 185 20.62 -28.06 6.88
CA ARG A 185 22.00 -28.06 7.39
C ARG A 185 22.46 -29.47 7.76
N ALA A 186 21.62 -30.24 8.45
CA ALA A 186 21.95 -31.62 8.79
C ALA A 186 22.08 -32.52 7.55
N SER A 187 21.28 -32.30 6.51
CA SER A 187 21.43 -33.00 5.22
C SER A 187 22.75 -32.64 4.55
N GLN A 188 23.05 -31.34 4.43
CA GLN A 188 24.30 -30.86 3.83
C GLN A 188 25.53 -31.37 4.58
N GLU A 189 25.48 -31.40 5.92
CA GLU A 189 26.58 -31.93 6.73
C GLU A 189 26.80 -33.42 6.49
N ARG A 190 25.71 -34.21 6.33
CA ARG A 190 25.80 -35.62 5.95
C ARG A 190 26.35 -35.80 4.54
N ASP A 191 25.91 -35.00 3.58
CA ASP A 191 26.38 -35.08 2.19
C ASP A 191 27.87 -34.73 2.10
N ILE A 192 28.32 -33.71 2.82
CA ILE A 192 29.74 -33.36 2.93
C ILE A 192 30.53 -34.49 3.59
N ALA A 193 30.02 -35.10 4.66
CA ALA A 193 30.67 -36.24 5.30
C ALA A 193 30.76 -37.44 4.36
N ALA A 194 29.71 -37.73 3.58
CA ALA A 194 29.69 -38.79 2.58
C ALA A 194 30.69 -38.53 1.45
N MET A 195 30.74 -37.30 0.91
CA MET A 195 31.74 -36.91 -0.10
C MET A 195 33.17 -37.04 0.41
N ARG A 196 33.43 -36.63 1.67
CA ARG A 196 34.74 -36.81 2.29
C ARG A 196 35.11 -38.29 2.44
N ALA A 197 34.17 -39.12 2.89
CA ALA A 197 34.39 -40.56 3.01
C ALA A 197 34.71 -41.19 1.64
N GLU A 198 33.95 -40.85 0.59
CA GLU A 198 34.20 -41.36 -0.76
C GLU A 198 35.54 -40.89 -1.31
N ALA A 199 35.88 -39.60 -1.16
CA ALA A 199 37.18 -39.07 -1.57
C ALA A 199 38.35 -39.76 -0.86
N THR A 200 38.21 -40.06 0.45
CA THR A 200 39.24 -40.81 1.19
C THR A 200 39.37 -42.25 0.70
N LYS A 201 38.25 -42.90 0.36
CA LYS A 201 38.22 -44.26 -0.18
C LYS A 201 38.85 -44.31 -1.57
N GLU A 202 38.52 -43.36 -2.44
CA GLU A 202 39.10 -43.24 -3.77
C GLU A 202 40.61 -42.97 -3.70
N THR A 203 41.05 -42.08 -2.80
CA THR A 203 42.47 -41.83 -2.57
C THR A 203 43.20 -43.09 -2.09
N ALA A 204 42.60 -43.83 -1.15
CA ALA A 204 43.17 -45.10 -0.66
C ALA A 204 43.25 -46.15 -1.78
N HIS A 205 42.22 -46.24 -2.62
CA HIS A 205 42.21 -47.12 -3.79
C HIS A 205 43.30 -46.73 -4.79
N GLN A 206 43.43 -45.45 -5.14
CA GLN A 206 44.47 -44.95 -6.04
C GLN A 206 45.88 -45.25 -5.49
N ARG A 207 46.11 -45.07 -4.19
CA ARG A 207 47.38 -45.45 -3.54
C ARG A 207 47.65 -46.94 -3.64
N GLN A 208 46.64 -47.77 -3.39
CA GLN A 208 46.79 -49.22 -3.50
C GLN A 208 47.12 -49.66 -4.94
N VAL A 209 46.46 -49.08 -5.94
CA VAL A 209 46.77 -49.34 -7.36
C VAL A 209 48.19 -48.88 -7.69
N ALA A 210 48.57 -47.65 -7.29
CA ALA A 210 49.93 -47.15 -7.49
C ALA A 210 51.00 -48.03 -6.81
N ASP A 211 50.75 -48.50 -5.59
CA ASP A 211 51.66 -49.40 -4.87
C ASP A 211 51.79 -50.76 -5.58
N GLN A 212 50.68 -51.28 -6.13
CA GLN A 212 50.69 -52.50 -6.93
C GLN A 212 51.48 -52.31 -8.24
N GLU A 213 51.29 -51.22 -8.95
CA GLU A 213 52.03 -50.87 -10.16
C GLU A 213 53.53 -50.69 -9.86
N ILE A 214 53.90 -49.97 -8.79
CA ILE A 214 55.29 -49.84 -8.36
C ILE A 214 55.90 -51.21 -8.06
N THR A 215 55.15 -52.11 -7.42
CA THR A 215 55.63 -53.46 -7.11
C THR A 215 55.81 -54.30 -8.37
N GLN A 216 54.88 -54.21 -9.33
CA GLN A 216 54.99 -54.88 -10.63
C GLN A 216 56.19 -54.35 -11.42
N LEU A 217 56.33 -53.03 -11.56
CA LEU A 217 57.48 -52.41 -12.24
C LEU A 217 58.81 -52.78 -11.57
N LYS A 218 58.87 -52.85 -10.24
CA LYS A 218 60.07 -53.33 -9.52
C LYS A 218 60.38 -54.79 -9.84
N SER A 219 59.37 -55.65 -9.88
CA SER A 219 59.53 -57.06 -10.24
C SER A 219 60.03 -57.20 -11.67
N GLU A 220 59.40 -56.52 -12.62
CA GLU A 220 59.78 -56.51 -14.03
C GLU A 220 61.20 -55.97 -14.23
N ALA A 221 61.55 -54.87 -13.55
CA ALA A 221 62.91 -54.32 -13.57
C ALA A 221 63.93 -55.32 -13.00
N ASN A 222 63.60 -56.01 -11.90
CA ASN A 222 64.47 -57.02 -11.31
C ASN A 222 64.66 -58.23 -12.25
N ASP A 223 63.59 -58.67 -12.91
CA ASP A 223 63.66 -59.73 -13.92
C ASP A 223 64.51 -59.31 -15.12
N GLN A 224 64.37 -58.06 -15.58
CA GLN A 224 65.23 -57.50 -16.63
C GLN A 224 66.69 -57.43 -16.21
N ILE A 225 66.98 -57.00 -14.98
CA ILE A 225 68.34 -56.99 -14.42
C ILE A 225 68.91 -58.41 -14.37
N GLN A 226 68.12 -59.39 -13.90
CA GLN A 226 68.55 -60.79 -13.86
C GLN A 226 68.83 -61.36 -15.26
N LYS A 227 67.96 -61.06 -16.24
CA LYS A 227 68.19 -61.45 -17.65
C LYS A 227 69.46 -60.80 -18.20
N ALA A 228 69.65 -59.50 -17.99
CA ALA A 228 70.85 -58.79 -18.43
C ALA A 228 72.13 -59.33 -17.77
N LEU A 229 72.08 -59.66 -16.47
CA LEU A 229 73.19 -60.30 -15.77
C LEU A 229 73.48 -61.72 -16.28
N ALA A 230 72.44 -62.52 -16.55
CA ALA A 230 72.61 -63.85 -17.13
C ALA A 230 73.22 -63.78 -18.54
N GLU A 231 72.76 -62.85 -19.37
CA GLU A 231 73.35 -62.58 -20.69
C GLU A 231 74.78 -62.09 -20.61
N ALA A 232 75.09 -61.18 -19.67
CA ALA A 232 76.46 -60.71 -19.43
C ALA A 232 77.37 -61.85 -18.97
N ASN A 233 76.91 -62.69 -18.04
CA ASN A 233 77.65 -63.87 -17.59
C ASN A 233 77.86 -64.89 -18.70
N LYS A 234 76.86 -65.11 -19.56
CA LYS A 234 76.98 -65.95 -20.75
C LYS A 234 78.02 -65.39 -21.72
N LYS A 235 77.94 -64.11 -22.07
CA LYS A 235 78.93 -63.44 -22.92
C LYS A 235 80.33 -63.52 -22.31
N LEU A 236 80.46 -63.38 -21.00
CA LEU A 236 81.74 -63.47 -20.30
C LEU A 236 82.28 -64.91 -20.29
N ALA A 237 81.42 -65.92 -20.17
CA ALA A 237 81.78 -67.33 -20.35
C ALA A 237 82.21 -67.61 -21.80
N ASP A 238 81.46 -67.13 -22.78
CA ASP A 238 81.79 -67.24 -24.21
C ASP A 238 83.14 -66.56 -24.51
N VAL A 239 83.40 -65.38 -23.96
CA VAL A 239 84.69 -64.69 -24.07
C VAL A 239 85.80 -65.47 -23.36
N ARG A 240 85.58 -66.02 -22.16
CA ARG A 240 86.56 -66.89 -21.48
C ARG A 240 86.89 -68.14 -22.29
N GLU A 241 85.88 -68.74 -22.91
CA GLU A 241 86.06 -69.89 -23.79
C GLU A 241 86.78 -69.52 -25.09
N GLN A 242 86.43 -68.39 -25.70
CA GLN A 242 87.18 -67.86 -26.85
C GLN A 242 88.62 -67.55 -26.48
N VAL A 243 88.87 -66.94 -25.32
CA VAL A 243 90.21 -66.67 -24.81
C VAL A 243 90.95 -67.98 -24.51
N SER A 244 90.31 -68.99 -23.94
CA SER A 244 90.96 -70.29 -23.67
C SER A 244 91.26 -71.06 -24.96
N ARG A 245 90.36 -71.03 -25.95
CA ARG A 245 90.59 -71.55 -27.31
C ARG A 245 91.73 -70.81 -27.98
N ASN A 246 91.69 -69.47 -27.98
CA ASN A 246 92.74 -68.63 -28.55
C ASN A 246 94.08 -68.84 -27.82
N LEU A 247 94.08 -69.04 -26.50
CA LEU A 247 95.29 -69.33 -25.73
C LEU A 247 95.84 -70.73 -26.07
N THR A 248 94.96 -71.72 -26.23
CA THR A 248 95.36 -73.08 -26.63
C THR A 248 95.89 -73.09 -28.06
N GLU A 249 95.23 -72.37 -28.96
CA GLU A 249 95.67 -72.18 -30.33
C GLU A 249 96.96 -71.36 -30.41
N ALA A 250 97.11 -70.32 -29.58
CA ALA A 250 98.34 -69.56 -29.46
C ALA A 250 99.47 -70.40 -28.86
N LYS A 251 99.19 -71.27 -27.88
CA LYS A 251 100.17 -72.24 -27.34
C LYS A 251 100.55 -73.29 -28.36
N ARG A 252 99.59 -73.79 -29.15
CA ARG A 252 99.85 -74.71 -30.27
C ARG A 252 100.68 -74.03 -31.35
N LYS A 253 100.29 -72.83 -31.79
CA LYS A 253 101.08 -72.00 -32.73
C LYS A 253 102.45 -71.66 -32.15
N ALA A 254 102.55 -71.38 -30.86
CA ALA A 254 103.84 -71.17 -30.19
C ALA A 254 104.66 -72.45 -30.18
N GLY A 255 104.08 -73.62 -29.93
CA GLY A 255 104.72 -74.93 -30.04
C GLY A 255 105.19 -75.23 -31.46
N GLU A 256 104.34 -74.99 -32.45
CA GLU A 256 104.69 -75.11 -33.87
C GLU A 256 105.77 -74.11 -34.26
N ILE A 257 105.77 -72.90 -33.72
CA ILE A 257 106.83 -71.90 -33.93
C ILE A 257 108.11 -72.32 -33.22
N THR A 258 108.07 -72.90 -32.01
CA THR A 258 109.27 -73.38 -31.32
C THR A 258 109.84 -74.62 -31.99
N ASP A 259 109.00 -75.53 -32.47
CA ASP A 259 109.42 -76.71 -33.23
C ASP A 259 109.96 -76.29 -34.60
N ALA A 260 109.26 -75.39 -35.30
CA ALA A 260 109.76 -74.79 -36.53
C ALA A 260 111.01 -73.94 -36.28
N ALA A 261 111.17 -73.30 -35.13
CA ALA A 261 112.37 -72.58 -34.74
C ALA A 261 113.50 -73.53 -34.33
N HIS A 262 113.22 -74.72 -33.82
CA HIS A 262 114.22 -75.75 -33.55
C HIS A 262 114.69 -76.41 -34.84
N VAL A 263 113.75 -76.75 -35.74
CA VAL A 263 114.02 -77.21 -37.09
C VAL A 263 114.76 -76.13 -37.88
N LYS A 264 114.33 -74.87 -37.77
CA LYS A 264 115.07 -73.73 -38.35
C LYS A 264 116.38 -73.46 -37.64
N ALA A 265 116.54 -73.69 -36.36
CA ALA A 265 117.82 -73.52 -35.68
C ALA A 265 118.82 -74.60 -36.12
N GLN A 266 118.35 -75.83 -36.35
CA GLN A 266 119.12 -76.92 -36.95
C GLN A 266 119.44 -76.61 -38.43
N GLN A 267 118.45 -76.13 -39.19
CA GLN A 267 118.66 -75.66 -40.57
C GLN A 267 119.56 -74.42 -40.61
N ILE A 268 119.53 -73.52 -39.63
CA ILE A 268 120.38 -72.32 -39.55
C ILE A 268 121.79 -72.69 -39.10
N THR A 269 122.00 -73.74 -38.29
CA THR A 269 123.36 -74.26 -38.06
C THR A 269 123.94 -74.91 -39.32
N ASP A 270 123.11 -75.60 -40.10
CA ASP A 270 123.52 -76.22 -41.37
C ASP A 270 123.64 -75.18 -42.52
N GLU A 271 122.78 -74.17 -42.53
CA GLU A 271 122.76 -73.02 -43.44
C GLU A 271 123.73 -71.92 -42.99
N ALA A 272 124.23 -71.85 -41.76
CA ALA A 272 125.28 -70.88 -41.39
C ALA A 272 126.63 -71.22 -42.04
N VAL A 273 126.84 -72.49 -42.42
CA VAL A 273 127.99 -72.94 -43.22
C VAL A 273 127.80 -72.61 -44.70
N VAL A 274 126.56 -72.56 -45.19
CA VAL A 274 126.22 -72.35 -46.62
C VAL A 274 125.87 -70.89 -46.96
N SER A 275 125.19 -70.17 -46.06
CA SER A 275 124.73 -68.77 -46.22
C SER A 275 125.83 -67.72 -45.97
N ARG A 276 126.97 -68.08 -45.37
CA ARG A 276 128.18 -67.23 -45.41
C ARG A 276 128.71 -67.06 -46.84
N ALA A 277 128.39 -68.00 -47.75
CA ALA A 277 128.75 -67.93 -49.16
C ALA A 277 127.70 -67.20 -50.03
N GLU A 278 126.44 -67.08 -49.59
CA GLU A 278 125.35 -66.47 -50.38
C GLU A 278 124.88 -65.08 -49.89
N THR A 279 125.22 -64.68 -48.66
CA THR A 279 124.89 -63.34 -48.08
C THR A 279 125.83 -62.20 -48.52
N LEU A 280 126.52 -62.38 -49.64
CA LEU A 280 127.09 -61.28 -50.43
C LEU A 280 126.17 -60.85 -51.60
N SER A 281 125.04 -61.54 -51.83
CA SER A 281 124.25 -61.35 -53.07
C SER A 281 122.82 -60.81 -52.90
N LYS A 282 122.28 -60.60 -51.69
CA LYS A 282 120.87 -60.18 -51.49
C LYS A 282 120.68 -58.95 -50.59
N VAL A 283 121.67 -58.04 -50.54
CA VAL A 283 121.53 -56.71 -49.91
C VAL A 283 120.89 -55.67 -50.87
N SER A 284 120.58 -56.03 -52.11
CA SER A 284 120.13 -55.09 -53.15
C SER A 284 118.61 -55.06 -53.43
N ALA A 285 117.77 -55.80 -52.69
CA ALA A 285 116.34 -55.94 -53.02
C ALA A 285 115.35 -55.34 -51.99
N GLU A 286 115.75 -55.05 -50.75
CA GLU A 286 114.82 -54.60 -49.69
C GLU A 286 114.59 -53.08 -49.61
N VAL A 287 115.28 -52.27 -50.41
CA VAL A 287 115.13 -50.80 -50.36
C VAL A 287 113.90 -50.29 -51.16
N GLN A 288 113.25 -51.12 -51.97
CA GLN A 288 112.16 -50.66 -52.85
C GLN A 288 110.72 -50.92 -52.35
N GLN A 289 110.50 -51.71 -51.29
CA GLN A 289 109.15 -51.97 -50.77
C GLN A 289 108.67 -50.94 -49.73
N ILE A 290 109.57 -50.22 -49.06
CA ILE A 290 109.25 -49.22 -48.02
C ILE A 290 108.59 -47.95 -48.60
N ARG A 291 108.76 -47.65 -49.90
CA ARG A 291 108.19 -46.44 -50.53
C ARG A 291 106.71 -46.53 -50.88
N LYS A 292 106.09 -47.72 -50.86
CA LYS A 292 104.70 -47.91 -51.29
C LYS A 292 103.67 -47.73 -50.16
N ASP A 293 104.07 -48.03 -48.93
CA ASP A 293 103.15 -48.03 -47.77
C ASP A 293 102.93 -46.64 -47.15
N ILE A 294 103.78 -45.65 -47.47
CA ILE A 294 103.69 -44.30 -46.89
C ILE A 294 102.70 -43.39 -47.63
N SER A 295 102.42 -43.61 -48.92
CA SER A 295 101.51 -42.72 -49.68
C SER A 295 100.03 -43.03 -49.44
N GLN A 296 99.66 -44.28 -49.13
CA GLN A 296 98.26 -44.64 -48.85
C GLN A 296 97.77 -44.12 -47.48
N GLN A 297 98.66 -43.91 -46.53
CA GLN A 297 98.29 -43.40 -45.20
C GLN A 297 98.06 -41.88 -45.16
N GLN A 298 98.52 -41.12 -46.17
CA GLN A 298 98.31 -39.67 -46.23
C GLN A 298 96.99 -39.26 -46.89
N ASP A 299 96.38 -40.09 -47.74
CA ASP A 299 95.12 -39.73 -48.44
C ASP A 299 93.85 -40.02 -47.61
N ASP A 300 93.87 -41.02 -46.72
CA ASP A 300 92.72 -41.38 -45.87
C ASP A 300 92.51 -40.45 -44.65
N ALA A 301 93.56 -39.72 -44.25
CA ALA A 301 93.50 -38.79 -43.11
C ALA A 301 92.86 -37.43 -43.50
N THR A 302 93.02 -36.99 -44.74
CA THR A 302 92.49 -35.72 -45.27
C THR A 302 91.01 -35.80 -45.65
N ALA A 303 90.48 -37.00 -45.94
CA ALA A 303 89.05 -37.20 -46.24
C ALA A 303 88.15 -37.10 -44.99
N LYS A 304 88.58 -37.66 -43.85
CA LYS A 304 87.79 -37.67 -42.59
C LYS A 304 87.67 -36.30 -41.91
N VAL A 305 88.62 -35.39 -42.14
CA VAL A 305 88.59 -34.04 -41.55
C VAL A 305 87.59 -33.13 -42.27
N ASN A 306 87.40 -33.30 -43.59
CA ASN A 306 86.41 -32.52 -44.36
C ASN A 306 84.96 -32.96 -44.11
N GLU A 307 84.73 -34.22 -43.75
CA GLU A 307 83.40 -34.75 -43.40
C GLU A 307 82.90 -34.23 -42.03
N LEU A 308 83.80 -34.01 -41.08
CA LEU A 308 83.50 -33.49 -39.74
C LEU A 308 83.19 -31.97 -39.74
N LEU A 309 83.80 -31.20 -40.64
CA LEU A 309 83.50 -29.76 -40.79
C LEU A 309 82.12 -29.52 -41.41
N LYS A 310 81.69 -30.37 -42.36
CA LYS A 310 80.38 -30.27 -43.02
C LYS A 310 79.20 -30.61 -42.07
N ASN A 311 79.36 -31.63 -41.23
CA ASN A 311 78.36 -32.01 -40.22
C ASN A 311 78.19 -30.94 -39.11
N LEU A 312 79.17 -30.07 -38.90
CA LEU A 312 79.12 -29.01 -37.87
C LEU A 312 78.38 -27.75 -38.37
N GLU A 313 78.45 -27.47 -39.68
CA GLU A 313 77.68 -26.40 -40.33
C GLU A 313 76.20 -26.74 -40.49
N GLU A 314 75.85 -27.98 -40.87
CA GLU A 314 74.44 -28.44 -40.95
C GLU A 314 73.72 -28.38 -39.60
N ARG A 315 74.42 -28.72 -38.51
CA ARG A 315 73.85 -28.68 -37.14
C ARG A 315 73.63 -27.26 -36.61
N ARG A 316 74.48 -26.30 -37.00
CA ARG A 316 74.27 -24.88 -36.67
C ARG A 316 73.07 -24.29 -37.41
N ALA A 317 72.94 -24.54 -38.70
CA ALA A 317 71.81 -24.04 -39.49
C ALA A 317 70.45 -24.60 -39.05
N GLN A 318 70.42 -25.84 -38.56
CA GLN A 318 69.19 -26.47 -38.05
C GLN A 318 68.76 -25.91 -36.69
N THR A 319 69.72 -25.66 -35.78
CA THR A 319 69.45 -25.05 -34.46
C THR A 319 68.98 -23.60 -34.60
N GLU A 320 69.48 -22.87 -35.61
CA GLU A 320 69.09 -21.48 -35.87
C GLU A 320 67.66 -21.38 -36.43
N LYS A 321 67.23 -22.34 -37.26
CA LYS A 321 65.83 -22.45 -37.74
C LYS A 321 64.85 -22.79 -36.61
N GLU A 322 65.16 -23.78 -35.78
CA GLU A 322 64.31 -24.19 -34.66
C GLU A 322 64.16 -23.05 -33.62
N SER A 323 65.22 -22.28 -33.38
CA SER A 323 65.16 -21.10 -32.51
C SER A 323 64.31 -19.96 -33.09
N GLN A 324 64.32 -19.75 -34.41
CA GLN A 324 63.51 -18.72 -35.06
C GLN A 324 62.02 -19.11 -35.11
N GLU A 325 61.70 -20.39 -35.29
CA GLU A 325 60.32 -20.90 -35.23
C GLU A 325 59.74 -20.82 -33.81
N LEU A 326 60.52 -21.14 -32.77
CA LEU A 326 60.10 -20.98 -31.38
C LEU A 326 59.86 -19.50 -31.00
N LEU A 327 60.69 -18.58 -31.50
CA LEU A 327 60.47 -17.14 -31.32
C LEU A 327 59.23 -16.63 -32.07
N ALA A 328 58.94 -17.16 -33.25
CA ALA A 328 57.72 -16.83 -33.99
C ALA A 328 56.45 -17.35 -33.31
N GLN A 329 56.49 -18.58 -32.77
CA GLN A 329 55.38 -19.16 -32.00
C GLN A 329 55.14 -18.38 -30.69
N ALA A 330 56.19 -17.96 -29.99
CA ALA A 330 56.07 -17.15 -28.79
C ALA A 330 55.49 -15.75 -29.06
N LYS A 331 55.84 -15.11 -30.18
CA LYS A 331 55.25 -13.82 -30.60
C LYS A 331 53.77 -13.97 -30.93
N LYS A 332 53.40 -15.02 -31.68
CA LYS A 332 52.01 -15.30 -32.03
C LYS A 332 51.13 -15.60 -30.82
N ALA A 333 51.63 -16.40 -29.88
CA ALA A 333 50.92 -16.69 -28.63
C ALA A 333 50.71 -15.43 -27.76
N ARG A 334 51.62 -14.46 -27.84
CA ARG A 334 51.48 -13.17 -27.16
C ARG A 334 50.45 -12.27 -27.85
N GLU A 335 50.47 -12.18 -29.18
CA GLU A 335 49.48 -11.42 -29.95
C GLU A 335 48.06 -11.99 -29.76
N ASP A 336 47.89 -13.32 -29.80
CA ASP A 336 46.60 -13.98 -29.56
C ASP A 336 46.07 -13.73 -28.13
N ALA A 337 46.97 -13.66 -27.13
CA ALA A 337 46.60 -13.35 -25.75
C ALA A 337 46.21 -11.87 -25.56
N ASP A 338 46.92 -10.95 -26.22
CA ASP A 338 46.63 -9.51 -26.20
C ASP A 338 45.28 -9.21 -26.90
N GLU A 339 44.98 -9.87 -28.03
CA GLU A 339 43.67 -9.78 -28.71
C GLU A 339 42.52 -10.35 -27.86
N TYR A 340 42.72 -11.51 -27.22
CA TYR A 340 41.72 -12.10 -26.33
C TYR A 340 41.42 -11.20 -25.12
N ALA A 341 42.46 -10.59 -24.53
CA ALA A 341 42.32 -9.64 -23.43
C ALA A 341 41.60 -8.35 -23.87
N ALA A 342 41.88 -7.84 -25.08
CA ALA A 342 41.19 -6.69 -25.64
C ALA A 342 39.70 -6.98 -25.88
N HIS A 343 39.37 -8.10 -26.52
CA HIS A 343 37.99 -8.52 -26.77
C HIS A 343 37.22 -8.75 -25.46
N LYS A 344 37.87 -9.29 -24.41
CA LYS A 344 37.21 -9.44 -23.10
C LYS A 344 37.00 -8.13 -22.35
N ARG A 345 37.85 -7.13 -22.54
CA ARG A 345 37.61 -5.79 -22.00
C ARG A 345 36.46 -5.08 -22.71
N GLU A 346 36.36 -5.25 -24.03
CA GLU A 346 35.24 -4.68 -24.82
C GLU A 346 33.91 -5.34 -24.48
N ASP A 347 33.85 -6.68 -24.38
CA ASP A 347 32.66 -7.42 -23.92
C ASP A 347 32.21 -6.98 -22.52
N ALA A 348 33.17 -6.72 -21.62
CA ALA A 348 32.88 -6.28 -20.25
C ALA A 348 32.37 -4.84 -20.21
N ALA A 349 32.94 -3.96 -21.04
CA ALA A 349 32.48 -2.58 -21.19
C ALA A 349 31.05 -2.52 -21.74
N LEU A 350 30.73 -3.28 -22.80
CA LEU A 350 29.38 -3.35 -23.36
C LEU A 350 28.36 -3.87 -22.35
N LYS A 351 28.71 -4.87 -21.54
CA LYS A 351 27.85 -5.38 -20.46
C LYS A 351 27.68 -4.36 -19.33
N ALA A 352 28.73 -3.63 -18.97
CA ALA A 352 28.64 -2.56 -17.99
C ALA A 352 27.70 -1.44 -18.47
N ASP A 353 27.82 -1.03 -19.74
CA ASP A 353 26.96 -0.02 -20.35
C ASP A 353 25.49 -0.47 -20.41
N GLN A 354 25.23 -1.75 -20.73
CA GLN A 354 23.87 -2.31 -20.70
C GLN A 354 23.27 -2.34 -19.29
N ILE A 355 24.07 -2.65 -18.27
CA ILE A 355 23.64 -2.64 -16.87
C ILE A 355 23.37 -1.19 -16.42
N LEU A 356 24.22 -0.24 -16.78
CA LEU A 356 24.03 1.18 -16.46
C LEU A 356 22.80 1.76 -17.18
N ALA A 357 22.57 1.41 -18.43
CA ALA A 357 21.38 1.81 -19.19
C ALA A 357 20.09 1.21 -18.62
N LYS A 358 20.12 -0.05 -18.17
CA LYS A 358 18.99 -0.69 -17.51
C LYS A 358 18.72 -0.07 -16.14
N ALA A 359 19.76 0.16 -15.35
CA ALA A 359 19.65 0.79 -14.03
C ALA A 359 19.15 2.25 -14.13
N SER A 360 19.57 3.01 -15.15
CA SER A 360 19.08 4.37 -15.36
C SER A 360 17.62 4.39 -15.84
N SER A 361 17.22 3.46 -16.71
CA SER A 361 15.82 3.26 -17.11
C SER A 361 14.93 2.89 -15.91
N ASP A 362 15.36 1.94 -15.09
CA ASP A 362 14.62 1.51 -13.90
C ASP A 362 14.52 2.65 -12.87
N ALA A 363 15.60 3.40 -12.66
CA ALA A 363 15.57 4.60 -11.82
C ALA A 363 14.61 5.67 -12.36
N HIS A 364 14.53 5.85 -13.67
CA HIS A 364 13.62 6.82 -14.28
C HIS A 364 12.15 6.41 -14.09
N VAL A 365 11.83 5.12 -14.22
CA VAL A 365 10.50 4.57 -13.97
C VAL A 365 10.12 4.72 -12.49
N GLU A 366 11.04 4.46 -11.57
CA GLU A 366 10.80 4.63 -10.13
C GLU A 366 10.56 6.12 -9.76
N VAL A 367 11.32 7.05 -10.37
CA VAL A 367 11.11 8.49 -10.17
C VAL A 367 9.74 8.95 -10.71
N GLU A 368 9.34 8.48 -11.89
CA GLU A 368 8.01 8.79 -12.45
C GLU A 368 6.87 8.18 -11.63
N ASN A 369 7.03 6.96 -11.13
CA ASN A 369 6.07 6.33 -10.23
C ASN A 369 5.92 7.13 -8.92
N ARG A 370 7.04 7.58 -8.34
CA ARG A 370 7.01 8.44 -7.14
C ARG A 370 6.41 9.81 -7.42
N ARG A 371 6.66 10.38 -8.61
CA ARG A 371 6.06 11.63 -9.05
C ARG A 371 4.54 11.49 -9.19
N HIS A 372 4.05 10.41 -9.79
CA HIS A 372 2.62 10.14 -9.87
C HIS A 372 1.98 9.87 -8.50
N ALA A 373 2.66 9.16 -7.60
CA ALA A 373 2.20 8.98 -6.23
C ALA A 373 2.09 10.33 -5.50
N ALA A 374 3.11 11.18 -5.61
CA ALA A 374 3.10 12.54 -5.04
C ALA A 374 2.01 13.43 -5.66
N GLU A 375 1.74 13.32 -6.96
CA GLU A 375 0.64 14.03 -7.62
C GLU A 375 -0.74 13.56 -7.13
N GLN A 376 -0.91 12.26 -6.85
CA GLN A 376 -2.13 11.72 -6.25
C GLN A 376 -2.30 12.20 -4.81
N GLU A 377 -1.23 12.21 -4.01
CA GLU A 377 -1.24 12.77 -2.65
C GLU A 377 -1.54 14.27 -2.66
N LEU A 378 -0.93 15.04 -3.57
CA LEU A 378 -1.20 16.47 -3.74
C LEU A 378 -2.65 16.74 -4.19
N LYS A 379 -3.23 15.89 -5.05
CA LYS A 379 -4.65 15.96 -5.41
C LYS A 379 -5.54 15.63 -4.20
N GLY A 380 -5.17 14.63 -3.41
CA GLY A 380 -5.85 14.28 -2.16
C GLY A 380 -5.81 15.41 -1.14
N LEU A 381 -4.65 16.06 -0.98
CA LEU A 381 -4.46 17.23 -0.12
C LEU A 381 -5.23 18.44 -0.63
N LYS A 382 -5.21 18.75 -1.94
CA LYS A 382 -6.05 19.81 -2.53
C LYS A 382 -7.54 19.57 -2.30
N THR A 383 -7.99 18.32 -2.39
CA THR A 383 -9.39 17.94 -2.12
C THR A 383 -9.73 18.08 -0.63
N SER A 384 -8.75 17.83 0.25
CA SER A 384 -8.91 18.03 1.68
C SER A 384 -8.91 19.51 2.05
N ILE A 385 -8.05 20.31 1.41
CA ILE A 385 -8.00 21.77 1.52
C ILE A 385 -9.31 22.38 1.02
N SER A 386 -9.86 21.95 -0.12
CA SER A 386 -11.14 22.47 -0.61
C SER A 386 -12.31 22.08 0.32
N LYS A 387 -12.29 20.87 0.90
CA LYS A 387 -13.24 20.48 1.95
C LYS A 387 -13.09 21.32 3.22
N LEU A 388 -11.85 21.64 3.62
CA LEU A 388 -11.54 22.50 4.76
C LEU A 388 -11.96 23.95 4.50
N GLN A 389 -11.72 24.49 3.31
CA GLN A 389 -12.17 25.82 2.89
C GLN A 389 -13.69 25.90 2.76
N HIS A 390 -14.36 24.83 2.31
CA HIS A 390 -15.81 24.77 2.29
C HIS A 390 -16.37 24.70 3.72
N ARG A 391 -15.70 23.96 4.61
CA ARG A 391 -16.04 23.88 6.03
C ARG A 391 -15.76 25.22 6.74
N GLU A 392 -14.69 25.90 6.37
CA GLU A 392 -14.37 27.25 6.82
C GLU A 392 -15.43 28.22 6.33
N ALA A 393 -15.76 28.27 5.04
CA ALA A 393 -16.84 29.10 4.50
C ALA A 393 -18.19 28.80 5.15
N THR A 394 -18.47 27.53 5.48
CA THR A 394 -19.68 27.13 6.22
C THR A 394 -19.64 27.59 7.68
N ILE A 395 -18.47 27.53 8.32
CA ILE A 395 -18.26 28.05 9.67
C ILE A 395 -18.34 29.57 9.67
N THR A 396 -17.71 30.27 8.73
CA THR A 396 -17.75 31.72 8.58
C THR A 396 -19.16 32.19 8.26
N ALA A 397 -19.90 31.52 7.38
CA ALA A 397 -21.32 31.80 7.17
C ALA A 397 -22.16 31.58 8.43
N ARG A 398 -21.84 30.55 9.23
CA ARG A 398 -22.52 30.28 10.50
C ARG A 398 -22.08 31.23 11.61
N VAL A 399 -20.86 31.76 11.56
CA VAL A 399 -20.33 32.80 12.45
C VAL A 399 -20.87 34.17 12.05
N ASP A 400 -21.12 34.43 10.77
CA ASP A 400 -21.81 35.62 10.27
C ASP A 400 -23.31 35.56 10.57
N ASP A 401 -23.95 34.40 10.50
CA ASP A 401 -25.31 34.18 11.03
C ASP A 401 -25.33 34.39 12.55
N LEU A 402 -24.36 33.86 13.28
CA LEU A 402 -24.24 34.10 14.72
C LEU A 402 -23.89 35.55 15.04
N ARG A 403 -23.06 36.25 14.25
CA ARG A 403 -22.77 37.70 14.36
C ARG A 403 -23.96 38.55 13.98
N SER A 404 -24.78 38.12 13.03
CA SER A 404 -26.05 38.76 12.66
C SER A 404 -27.07 38.62 13.78
N ILE A 405 -27.13 37.45 14.43
CA ILE A 405 -27.94 37.20 15.63
C ILE A 405 -27.37 37.94 16.85
N PHE A 406 -26.04 38.06 16.99
CA PHE A 406 -25.36 38.81 18.05
C PHE A 406 -25.46 40.33 17.84
N ALA A 407 -25.37 40.85 16.62
CA ALA A 407 -25.54 42.26 16.30
C ALA A 407 -27.00 42.71 16.41
N LYS A 408 -27.97 41.81 16.18
CA LYS A 408 -29.39 42.04 16.50
C LYS A 408 -29.71 41.97 18.00
N SER A 409 -28.84 41.41 18.83
CA SER A 409 -29.06 41.26 20.28
C SER A 409 -28.11 42.07 21.17
N PHE A 410 -27.00 42.54 20.64
CA PHE A 410 -25.95 43.32 21.32
C PHE A 410 -25.36 44.36 20.36
N GLY A 411 -26.21 45.24 19.84
CA GLY A 411 -25.75 46.48 19.24
C GLY A 411 -25.21 47.41 20.32
N ALA A 412 -24.00 47.92 20.10
CA ALA A 412 -23.27 48.91 20.89
C ALA A 412 -22.42 48.38 22.06
N LEU A 413 -21.27 47.78 21.73
CA LEU A 413 -20.06 48.00 22.53
C LEU A 413 -18.84 48.20 21.62
N ASP A 414 -18.18 49.31 21.91
CA ASP A 414 -17.03 49.95 21.30
C ASP A 414 -15.71 49.19 21.55
N ILE A 415 -14.59 49.76 21.08
CA ILE A 415 -13.13 49.45 21.31
C ILE A 415 -12.45 49.07 19.98
N ALA A 416 -11.78 49.97 19.24
CA ALA A 416 -10.59 50.82 19.51
C ALA A 416 -9.24 50.09 19.38
N ASP A 417 -8.33 50.75 18.64
CA ASP A 417 -6.85 50.67 18.66
C ASP A 417 -6.15 49.39 18.14
N ASP A 418 -4.92 49.41 17.60
CA ASP A 418 -4.00 50.44 17.07
C ASP A 418 -2.72 49.72 16.58
N HIS A 419 -1.90 50.41 15.79
CA HIS A 419 -0.41 50.35 15.66
C HIS A 419 0.37 49.02 15.84
N ALA A 420 1.15 48.54 14.85
CA ALA A 420 2.40 49.08 14.24
C ALA A 420 3.65 48.30 14.72
N ASP A 421 4.65 48.27 13.82
CA ASP A 421 6.09 48.12 14.11
C ASP A 421 6.59 46.72 14.58
N LYS A 422 7.79 46.22 14.27
CA LYS A 422 8.94 46.62 13.43
C LYS A 422 9.98 45.49 13.55
N THR A 423 10.96 45.48 12.63
CA THR A 423 12.40 45.10 12.86
C THR A 423 12.76 43.65 13.20
N ALA A 424 13.93 43.08 12.87
CA ALA A 424 15.09 43.44 12.06
C ALA A 424 16.07 42.24 12.05
N ASN A 425 17.05 42.31 11.14
CA ASN A 425 18.43 41.79 11.26
C ASN A 425 18.73 40.29 11.13
N THR A 426 19.03 39.85 9.90
CA THR A 426 20.37 39.66 9.27
C THR A 426 21.61 39.34 10.18
N PRO A 427 22.76 38.91 9.63
CA PRO A 427 23.19 37.55 9.21
C PRO A 427 24.60 37.17 9.78
N ALA A 428 25.21 36.05 9.36
CA ALA A 428 26.68 35.92 9.33
C ALA A 428 27.19 34.81 8.39
N ASN A 429 28.06 35.22 7.45
CA ASN A 429 29.28 34.60 6.88
C ASN A 429 29.29 33.09 6.51
N ALA A 430 29.51 32.60 5.27
CA ALA A 430 30.45 32.97 4.18
C ALA A 430 31.94 32.80 4.55
N PRO A 431 32.89 32.71 3.58
CA PRO A 431 33.00 31.86 2.38
C PRO A 431 34.46 31.34 2.18
N THR A 432 34.88 31.11 0.92
CA THR A 432 36.24 30.98 0.31
C THR A 432 36.79 29.56 0.10
N THR A 433 37.44 29.19 -1.02
CA THR A 433 37.86 29.90 -2.26
C THR A 433 38.23 28.90 -3.36
N SER A 434 38.18 29.41 -4.59
CA SER A 434 38.58 28.86 -5.89
C SER A 434 40.10 28.85 -6.17
N SER A 435 40.44 28.31 -7.36
CA SER A 435 41.69 28.37 -8.17
C SER A 435 42.84 27.47 -7.70
N ASP A 436 43.62 26.78 -8.55
CA ASP A 436 44.07 27.11 -9.90
C ASP A 436 44.67 25.87 -10.65
N GLN A 437 45.03 26.10 -11.91
CA GLN A 437 45.56 25.26 -13.01
C GLN A 437 46.97 24.63 -12.83
N GLY A 438 47.34 23.78 -13.80
CA GLY A 438 48.72 23.57 -14.31
C GLY A 438 49.32 22.19 -14.02
N GLU A 439 49.37 21.26 -14.98
CA GLU A 439 50.43 21.01 -15.99
C GLU A 439 51.66 20.20 -15.52
N GLN A 440 51.78 19.00 -16.10
CA GLN A 440 52.95 18.33 -16.72
C GLN A 440 54.32 18.09 -16.03
N SER A 441 54.86 16.92 -16.41
CA SER A 441 56.28 16.51 -16.53
C SER A 441 56.92 15.99 -15.22
N SER A 442 57.41 14.75 -15.09
CA SER A 442 58.48 13.97 -15.77
C SER A 442 59.68 13.78 -14.83
N GLY A 443 60.30 12.59 -14.83
CA GLY A 443 61.56 12.26 -14.11
C GLY A 443 61.29 11.29 -12.96
N ASP A 444 61.49 9.98 -13.06
CA ASP A 444 62.73 9.19 -13.27
C ASP A 444 63.60 9.07 -12.00
N ASP A 445 64.33 7.94 -11.93
CA ASP A 445 65.21 7.41 -10.88
C ASP A 445 64.54 6.58 -9.75
N ALA A 446 64.61 5.24 -9.75
CA ALA A 446 65.76 4.32 -9.63
C ALA A 446 66.19 4.04 -8.18
N GLN A 447 66.08 2.77 -7.77
CA GLN A 447 66.96 1.95 -6.91
C GLN A 447 66.13 0.80 -6.32
N SER A 448 66.26 -0.45 -6.82
CA SER A 448 67.33 -1.43 -6.53
C SER A 448 67.39 -1.86 -5.06
N ASP A 449 66.91 -3.08 -4.79
CA ASP A 449 67.63 -4.15 -4.06
C ASP A 449 66.67 -5.34 -3.94
N GLN A 450 66.89 -6.46 -4.66
CA GLN A 450 67.82 -7.54 -4.31
C GLN A 450 67.76 -7.94 -2.83
N ASN A 451 67.11 -9.08 -2.53
CA ASN A 451 67.85 -10.29 -2.15
C ASN A 451 66.97 -11.53 -1.93
N ALA A 452 67.39 -12.60 -2.60
CA ALA A 452 67.56 -13.97 -2.11
C ALA A 452 66.40 -14.70 -1.39
N ALA A 453 65.78 -15.65 -2.12
CA ALA A 453 65.93 -17.10 -1.88
C ALA A 453 65.29 -17.89 -3.02
#